data_AF-A0A7K4C9M6-F1
#
_entry.id   AF-A0A7K4C9M6-F1
#
_cell.length_a   1.000
_cell.length_b   1.000
_cell.length_c   1.000
_cell.angle_alpha   90.00
_cell.angle_beta   90.00
_cell.angle_gamma   90.00
#
_symmetry.space_group_name_H-M   'P 1'
#
loop_
_entity.id
_entity.type
_entity.pdbx_description
1 polymer ?
#
loop_
_entity_poly.entity_id
_entity_poly.type
_entity_poly.pdbx_seq_one_letter_code
_entity_poly.pdbx_strand_id
1 'polypeptide(L)' 'GTVCPEYPANSLGGLCSQGTCYISQCKPNFGDCNKVTADGCEVNLRSDGSNCGACGNACSAGQKCTLGQCV' A
#
# COMPACT_ATOMS: atom_id res chain seq x y z
N GLY A 1 24.48 -0.52 -10.59
CA GLY A 1 23.31 0.24 -10.13
C GLY A 1 22.56 -0.65 -9.18
N THR A 2 22.33 -0.20 -7.95
CA THR A 2 21.62 -0.99 -6.94
C THR A 2 20.16 -1.09 -7.33
N VAL A 3 19.82 -2.14 -8.08
CA VAL A 3 18.43 -2.52 -8.33
C VAL A 3 17.89 -3.02 -6.99
N CYS A 4 16.76 -2.48 -6.54
CA CYS A 4 16.13 -2.97 -5.32
C CYS A 4 15.84 -4.48 -5.48
N PRO A 5 16.24 -5.31 -4.51
CA PRO A 5 15.99 -6.74 -4.58
C PRO A 5 14.47 -6.95 -4.54
N GLU A 6 13.93 -7.56 -5.59
CA GLU A 6 12.56 -8.06 -5.71
C GLU A 6 11.47 -7.03 -5.38
N TYR A 7 10.82 -6.47 -6.42
CA TYR A 7 9.64 -5.62 -6.25
C TYR A 7 8.58 -6.38 -5.43
N PRO A 8 8.29 -5.95 -4.20
CA PRO A 8 7.38 -6.67 -3.34
C PRO A 8 5.93 -6.47 -3.80
N ALA A 9 5.01 -7.21 -3.21
CA ALA A 9 3.64 -7.32 -3.67
C ALA A 9 3.02 -5.94 -3.98
N ASN A 10 2.34 -5.84 -5.12
CA ASN A 10 1.60 -4.65 -5.55
C ASN A 10 2.41 -3.34 -5.62
N SER A 11 3.74 -3.41 -5.78
CA SER A 11 4.60 -2.25 -6.05
C SER A 11 4.82 -2.05 -7.56
N LEU A 12 4.90 -0.79 -8.00
CA LEU A 12 5.22 -0.39 -9.39
C LEU A 12 6.61 0.24 -9.53
N GLY A 13 7.26 0.57 -8.41
CA GLY A 13 8.53 1.29 -8.44
C GLY A 13 9.22 1.29 -7.06
N GLY A 14 10.54 1.32 -7.08
CA GLY A 14 11.38 1.41 -5.89
C GLY A 14 12.36 2.57 -6.07
N LEU A 15 12.42 3.48 -5.10
CA LEU A 15 13.42 4.53 -5.04
C LEU A 15 14.54 4.06 -4.11
N CYS A 16 15.77 4.01 -4.60
CA CYS A 16 16.94 3.85 -3.74
C CYS A 16 17.43 5.23 -3.30
N SER A 17 17.43 5.51 -2.00
CA SER A 17 17.98 6.73 -1.42
C SER A 17 18.91 6.36 -0.25
N GLN A 18 20.16 6.82 -0.33
CA GLN A 18 21.21 6.55 0.68
C GLN A 18 21.41 5.04 0.99
N GLY A 19 21.28 4.17 -0.02
CA GLY A 19 21.43 2.72 0.15
C GLY A 19 20.22 2.02 0.75
N THR A 20 19.12 2.74 1.00
CA THR A 20 17.82 2.18 1.42
C THR A 20 16.85 2.21 0.24
N CYS A 21 16.15 1.10 0.02
CA CYS A 21 15.05 1.04 -0.94
C CYS A 21 13.76 1.48 -0.28
N TYR A 22 13.01 2.34 -0.97
CA TYR A 22 11.68 2.82 -0.61
C TYR A 22 10.71 2.46 -1.72
N ILE A 23 9.44 2.24 -1.40
CA ILE A 23 8.40 2.09 -2.42
C ILE A 23 8.14 3.48 -2.99
N SER A 24 8.37 3.67 -4.30
CA SER A 24 8.09 4.95 -4.95
C SER A 24 6.66 5.03 -5.46
N GLN A 25 6.06 3.89 -5.80
CA GLN A 25 4.69 3.82 -6.29
C GLN A 25 4.07 2.45 -6.02
N CYS A 26 2.84 2.46 -5.50
CA CYS A 26 1.98 1.30 -5.41
C CYS A 26 1.15 1.12 -6.68
N LYS A 27 0.77 -0.12 -6.98
CA LYS A 27 -0.29 -0.38 -7.96
C LYS A 27 -1.55 0.41 -7.57
N PRO A 28 -2.37 0.83 -8.54
CA PRO A 28 -3.61 1.53 -8.24
C PRO A 28 -4.41 0.76 -7.19
N ASN A 29 -4.92 1.50 -6.19
CA ASN A 29 -5.72 0.98 -5.08
C ASN A 29 -4.97 0.22 -3.99
N PHE A 30 -3.65 0.09 -4.08
CA PHE A 30 -2.85 -0.47 -3.00
C PHE A 30 -2.10 0.63 -2.25
N GLY A 31 -1.86 0.40 -0.96
CA GLY A 31 -1.07 1.27 -0.10
C GLY A 31 -0.03 0.48 0.68
N ASP A 32 1.12 1.11 0.92
CA ASP A 32 2.12 0.71 1.91
C ASP A 32 1.72 1.36 3.25
N CYS A 33 0.99 0.62 4.10
CA CYS A 33 0.39 1.18 5.31
C CYS A 33 1.27 0.97 6.55
N ASN A 34 2.10 -0.05 6.56
CA ASN A 34 3.07 -0.33 7.62
C ASN A 34 4.46 0.28 7.37
N LYS A 35 4.71 0.84 6.18
CA LYS A 35 5.99 1.43 5.73
C LYS A 35 7.12 0.42 5.67
N VAL A 36 6.80 -0.86 5.50
CA VAL A 36 7.75 -1.95 5.42
C VAL A 36 7.98 -2.25 3.94
N THR A 37 9.10 -1.74 3.42
CA THR A 37 9.43 -1.92 2.00
C THR A 37 9.58 -3.38 1.59
N ALA A 38 9.77 -4.30 2.54
CA ALA A 38 9.96 -5.72 2.28
C ALA A 38 8.68 -6.48 1.91
N ASP A 39 7.49 -6.02 2.33
CA ASP A 39 6.21 -6.69 2.03
C ASP A 39 5.39 -5.98 0.94
N GLY A 40 5.71 -4.72 0.66
CA GLY A 40 5.22 -4.01 -0.52
C GLY A 40 4.07 -3.09 -0.20
N CYS A 41 3.14 -2.98 -1.14
CA CYS A 41 1.87 -2.30 -0.91
C CYS A 41 0.87 -3.37 -0.48
N GLU A 42 0.98 -3.74 0.79
CA GLU A 42 0.35 -4.89 1.43
C GLU A 42 -1.17 -4.74 1.54
N VAL A 43 -1.68 -3.50 1.51
CA VAL A 43 -3.10 -3.20 1.75
C VAL A 43 -3.85 -2.89 0.47
N ASN A 44 -5.01 -3.53 0.28
CA ASN A 44 -5.97 -3.16 -0.75
C ASN A 44 -6.97 -2.12 -0.23
N LEU A 45 -6.77 -0.87 -0.61
CA LEU A 45 -7.57 0.28 -0.21
C LEU A 45 -9.02 0.22 -0.72
N ARG A 46 -9.38 -0.71 -1.62
CA ARG A 46 -10.76 -0.84 -2.13
C ARG A 46 -11.64 -1.81 -1.37
N SER A 47 -11.04 -2.67 -0.56
CA SER A 47 -11.74 -3.76 0.13
C SER A 47 -11.37 -3.88 1.60
N ASP A 48 -10.25 -3.29 2.03
CA ASP A 48 -9.86 -3.29 3.44
C ASP A 48 -10.71 -2.27 4.21
N GLY A 49 -11.55 -2.79 5.12
CA GLY A 49 -12.39 -1.97 6.00
C GLY A 49 -11.62 -1.11 7.00
N SER A 50 -10.35 -1.42 7.28
CA SER A 50 -9.48 -0.64 8.18
C SER A 50 -8.63 0.41 7.44
N ASN A 51 -8.59 0.35 6.11
CA ASN A 51 -7.72 1.18 5.27
C ASN A 51 -8.45 1.66 4.00
N CYS A 52 -9.73 1.97 4.10
CA CYS A 52 -10.58 2.19 2.94
C CYS A 52 -10.27 3.53 2.25
N GLY A 53 -9.83 3.50 1.00
CA GLY A 53 -9.43 4.68 0.23
C GLY A 53 -8.07 5.27 0.64
N ALA A 54 -7.63 5.07 1.88
CA ALA A 54 -6.33 5.48 2.40
C ALA A 54 -5.92 4.64 3.62
N CYS A 55 -4.62 4.50 3.86
CA CYS A 55 -4.08 3.81 5.04
C CYS A 55 -4.60 4.44 6.34
N GLY A 56 -5.06 3.59 7.26
CA GLY A 56 -5.64 3.99 8.55
C GLY A 56 -7.06 4.56 8.47
N ASN A 57 -7.67 4.62 7.28
CA ASN A 57 -9.06 5.05 7.14
C ASN A 57 -10.02 3.88 7.42
N ALA A 58 -10.29 3.64 8.69
CA ALA A 58 -11.22 2.60 9.11
C ALA A 58 -12.67 3.04 8.92
N CYS A 59 -13.47 2.18 8.27
CA CYS A 59 -14.91 2.35 8.14
C CYS A 59 -15.61 2.18 9.49
N SER A 60 -16.73 2.88 9.67
CA SER A 60 -17.52 2.78 10.91
C SER A 60 -18.17 1.40 11.04
N ALA A 61 -18.60 1.06 12.26
CA ALA A 61 -19.31 -0.19 12.51
C ALA A 61 -20.52 -0.34 11.58
N GLY A 62 -20.60 -1.49 10.89
CA GLY A 62 -21.65 -1.80 9.93
C GLY A 62 -21.35 -1.39 8.48
N GLN A 63 -20.33 -0.57 8.25
CA GLN A 63 -19.89 -0.18 6.91
C GLN A 63 -18.90 -1.17 6.32
N LYS A 64 -18.89 -1.29 4.99
CA LYS A 64 -17.90 -2.07 4.24
C LYS A 64 -17.07 -1.16 3.36
N CYS A 65 -15.81 -1.51 3.16
CA CYS A 65 -15.03 -0.87 2.11
C CYS A 65 -15.42 -1.43 0.75
N THR A 66 -16.05 -0.59 -0.07
CA THR A 66 -16.47 -0.93 -1.43
C THR A 66 -15.88 0.09 -2.38
N LEU A 67 -14.98 -0.36 -3.25
CA LEU A 67 -14.30 0.48 -4.25
C LEU A 67 -13.55 1.68 -3.64
N GLY A 68 -13.14 1.60 -2.38
CA GLY A 68 -12.39 2.67 -1.70
C GLY A 68 -13.28 3.65 -0.95
N GLN A 69 -14.55 3.32 -0.77
CA GLN A 69 -15.50 4.11 -0.01
C GLN A 69 -16.15 3.24 1.06
N CYS A 70 -16.29 3.80 2.27
CA CYS A 70 -17.07 3.19 3.34
C CYS A 70 -18.56 3.40 3.03
N VAL A 71 -19.27 2.31 2.79
CA VAL A 71 -20.70 2.27 2.46
C VAL A 71 -21.47 1.40 3.42
#